data_AF-A0A5B2VJN0-F1
#
_entry.id   AF-A0A5B2VJN0-F1
#
_cell.length_a   1.000
_cell.length_b   1.000
_cell.length_c   1.000
_cell.angle_alpha   90.00
_cell.angle_beta   90.00
_cell.angle_gamma   90.00
#
_symmetry.space_group_name_H-M   'P 1'
#
loop_
_entity.id
_entity.type
_entity.pdbx_description
1 polymer ?
#
loop_
_entity_poly.entity_id
_entity_poly.type
_entity_poly.pdbx_seq_one_letter_code
_entity_poly.pdbx_strand_id
1 'polypeptide(L)'
;MTTINKRTFPIILALLFACKSQLDVSDPNQPSPESAQTEKGILALGQGIYVSGFYDLKYFDGVIGRFWSGAIGFHEQMGDVIGMEAANEYMNQLGCPDKVTLDNGSVVLSPGFPARQLALIRAINSNGEAGQNPLFYEWAYMYQLNKSCNLVLASLDAVPFSGDANTKRAVIRAWAYWWKGYVYSRIGSMYYAGIVNDALDVVDNPTSTNNNYLSKEAMITAANAKLDTAAMILNGLTANADYNAALSKLIPAFYQVGKGGVLAPDVWIRNINTLKARNLLVNTTVDAMPASRWDSILTLANNGIRENDFVFTARSDQQGDIIAASDGTVAARVASTAPGAGGYKVSERLIQDYKPGDKRLENNFITGTTWIGNADRGNSFNTNHALVDGGKGLAGVIIYSNKQVGAAELYLAGTWEENELMKAEAMMYKDNFSPAAITAGMALIDEVRNGQGAGLPATVAATAAAAKEELRKERRVALVFRALSFYDARRWKVIDPVAKGGGRTGCVVIDKSGNIHINATIEYSFLDYWDVPDNELANNRPSSGSAAVKNPRTD
;
A
#
# COMPACT_ATOMS: atom_id res chain seq x y z
N MET A 1 -69.05 -11.43 -50.75
CA MET A 1 -69.51 -12.82 -50.96
C MET A 1 -68.26 -13.67 -50.83
N THR A 2 -68.00 -14.41 -49.76
CA THR A 2 -68.90 -15.38 -49.09
C THR A 2 -68.63 -15.39 -47.57
N THR A 3 -69.71 -15.40 -46.81
CA THR A 3 -69.87 -15.28 -45.35
C THR A 3 -69.61 -16.59 -44.59
N ILE A 4 -69.56 -16.51 -43.25
CA ILE A 4 -69.96 -17.49 -42.19
C ILE A 4 -68.93 -17.44 -41.03
N ASN A 5 -69.25 -17.32 -39.74
CA ASN A 5 -70.49 -17.06 -39.00
C ASN A 5 -70.08 -16.60 -37.59
N LYS A 6 -70.86 -15.68 -36.99
CA LYS A 6 -70.66 -15.18 -35.63
C LYS A 6 -71.35 -16.11 -34.63
N ARG A 7 -70.68 -16.42 -33.52
CA ARG A 7 -71.35 -16.72 -32.24
C ARG A 7 -70.66 -15.96 -31.13
N THR A 8 -71.43 -15.07 -30.51
CA THR A 8 -71.09 -14.23 -29.38
C THR A 8 -71.25 -15.02 -28.08
N PHE A 9 -70.31 -14.88 -27.15
CA PHE A 9 -70.51 -15.09 -25.72
C PHE A 9 -69.54 -14.19 -24.94
N PRO A 10 -70.02 -13.34 -24.02
CA PRO A 10 -69.20 -12.73 -22.98
C PRO A 10 -69.38 -13.45 -21.63
N ILE A 11 -68.45 -13.16 -20.70
CA ILE A 11 -68.55 -13.17 -19.22
C ILE A 11 -67.66 -14.19 -18.45
N ILE A 12 -66.54 -13.63 -17.93
CA ILE A 12 -66.04 -13.61 -16.52
C ILE A 12 -65.18 -14.78 -15.96
N LEU A 13 -63.91 -14.39 -15.70
CA LEU A 13 -63.03 -14.60 -14.52
C LEU A 13 -62.54 -16.02 -14.15
N ALA A 14 -61.20 -16.18 -14.22
CA ALA A 14 -60.45 -16.96 -13.24
C ALA A 14 -59.02 -16.41 -13.13
N LEU A 15 -58.65 -15.93 -11.94
CA LEU A 15 -57.26 -15.70 -11.54
C LEU A 15 -56.50 -17.04 -11.59
N LEU A 16 -55.40 -17.08 -12.33
CA LEU A 16 -54.41 -18.15 -12.23
C LEU A 16 -53.08 -17.55 -11.77
N PHE A 17 -52.67 -17.98 -10.57
CA PHE A 17 -51.31 -17.87 -10.07
C PHE A 17 -50.37 -18.59 -11.05
N ALA A 18 -49.46 -17.84 -11.66
CA ALA A 18 -48.30 -18.41 -12.34
C ALA A 18 -47.09 -18.28 -11.39
N CYS A 19 -46.62 -19.41 -10.88
CA CYS A 19 -45.28 -19.53 -10.31
C CYS A 19 -44.27 -19.08 -11.36
N LYS A 20 -43.66 -17.91 -11.16
CA LYS A 20 -42.41 -17.57 -11.85
C LYS A 20 -41.34 -18.52 -11.31
N SER A 21 -40.89 -19.44 -12.14
CA SER A 21 -39.54 -19.98 -12.04
C SER A 21 -38.59 -18.79 -12.15
N GLN A 22 -38.18 -18.25 -11.00
CA GLN A 22 -37.15 -17.24 -10.92
C GLN A 22 -35.88 -17.91 -11.45
N LEU A 23 -35.37 -17.42 -12.58
CA LEU A 23 -34.05 -17.81 -13.06
C LEU A 23 -33.08 -17.50 -11.94
N ASP A 24 -32.65 -18.54 -11.25
CA ASP A 24 -31.50 -18.47 -10.35
C ASP A 24 -30.27 -18.34 -11.24
N VAL A 25 -29.93 -17.09 -11.57
CA VAL A 25 -28.67 -16.76 -12.24
C VAL A 25 -27.59 -16.76 -11.16
N SER A 26 -27.33 -17.95 -10.61
CA SER A 26 -26.07 -18.21 -9.93
C SER A 26 -24.99 -18.26 -11.02
N ASP A 27 -24.11 -17.26 -11.04
CA ASP A 27 -22.89 -17.34 -11.83
C ASP A 27 -22.05 -18.50 -11.27
N PRO A 28 -21.84 -19.60 -12.02
CA PRO A 28 -21.10 -20.76 -11.53
C PRO A 28 -19.62 -20.45 -11.22
N ASN A 29 -19.13 -19.26 -11.56
CA ASN A 29 -17.76 -18.81 -11.31
C ASN A 29 -17.64 -17.82 -10.13
N GLN A 30 -18.74 -17.40 -9.51
CA GLN A 30 -18.73 -16.54 -8.30
C GLN A 30 -18.98 -17.42 -7.06
N PRO A 31 -18.08 -17.45 -6.06
CA PRO A 31 -18.30 -18.26 -4.87
C PRO A 31 -19.50 -17.74 -4.06
N SER A 32 -20.60 -18.49 -4.04
CA SER A 32 -21.74 -18.26 -3.13
C SER A 32 -21.40 -18.74 -1.70
N PRO A 33 -22.10 -18.28 -0.65
CA PRO A 33 -21.98 -18.83 0.70
C PRO A 33 -22.16 -20.36 0.77
N GLU A 34 -22.96 -20.95 -0.13
CA GLU A 34 -23.14 -22.40 -0.26
C GLU A 34 -21.88 -23.09 -0.83
N SER A 35 -21.21 -22.47 -1.79
CA SER A 35 -19.96 -23.01 -2.35
C SER A 35 -18.84 -23.09 -1.31
N ALA A 36 -18.81 -22.16 -0.35
CA ALA A 36 -17.83 -22.08 0.72
C ALA A 36 -17.94 -23.22 1.76
N GLN A 37 -19.02 -24.01 1.75
CA GLN A 37 -19.22 -25.14 2.67
C GLN A 37 -18.35 -26.37 2.34
N THR A 38 -17.54 -26.31 1.29
CA THR A 38 -16.62 -27.39 0.89
C THR A 38 -15.16 -26.99 1.09
N GLU A 39 -14.26 -27.96 1.27
CA GLU A 39 -12.80 -27.71 1.38
C GLU A 39 -12.27 -26.88 0.18
N LYS A 40 -12.70 -27.22 -1.04
CA LYS A 40 -12.34 -26.46 -2.24
C LYS A 40 -12.87 -25.03 -2.20
N GLY A 41 -14.13 -24.86 -1.80
CA GLY A 41 -14.79 -23.57 -1.76
C GLY A 41 -14.21 -22.61 -0.72
N ILE A 42 -13.93 -23.08 0.50
CA ILE A 42 -13.33 -22.23 1.52
C ILE A 42 -11.90 -21.79 1.18
N LEU A 43 -11.12 -22.66 0.52
CA LEU A 43 -9.80 -22.32 0.00
C LEU A 43 -9.88 -21.28 -1.14
N ALA A 44 -10.85 -21.44 -2.06
CA ALA A 44 -11.09 -20.47 -3.13
C ALA A 44 -11.54 -19.10 -2.56
N LEU A 45 -12.45 -19.11 -1.58
CA LEU A 45 -12.88 -17.90 -0.88
C LEU A 45 -11.72 -17.23 -0.14
N GLY A 46 -10.87 -18.02 0.53
CA GLY A 46 -9.66 -17.53 1.20
C GLY A 46 -8.63 -16.93 0.24
N GLN A 47 -8.47 -17.50 -0.95
CA GLN A 47 -7.64 -16.92 -2.02
C GLN A 47 -8.27 -15.64 -2.60
N GLY A 48 -9.61 -15.57 -2.68
CA GLY A 48 -10.37 -14.42 -3.22
C GLY A 48 -10.13 -13.09 -2.48
N ILE A 49 -9.50 -13.13 -1.30
CA ILE A 49 -9.04 -11.94 -0.55
C ILE A 49 -8.14 -11.03 -1.41
N TYR A 50 -7.33 -11.58 -2.33
CA TYR A 50 -6.52 -10.76 -3.22
C TYR A 50 -7.37 -9.92 -4.19
N VAL A 51 -8.44 -10.49 -4.73
CA VAL A 51 -9.35 -9.78 -5.65
C VAL A 51 -10.13 -8.73 -4.87
N SER A 52 -10.71 -9.10 -3.74
CA SER A 52 -11.53 -8.21 -2.93
C SER A 52 -10.73 -7.08 -2.28
N GLY A 53 -9.47 -7.32 -1.95
CA GLY A 53 -8.61 -6.34 -1.31
C GLY A 53 -7.78 -5.47 -2.25
N PHE A 54 -7.54 -5.91 -3.50
CA PHE A 54 -6.60 -5.21 -4.38
C PHE A 54 -7.10 -4.96 -5.80
N TYR A 55 -8.19 -5.61 -6.21
CA TYR A 55 -8.69 -5.54 -7.57
C TYR A 55 -10.04 -4.83 -7.64
N ASP A 56 -11.10 -5.40 -7.07
CA ASP A 56 -12.47 -4.93 -7.26
C ASP A 56 -12.83 -3.73 -6.38
N LEU A 57 -13.40 -2.68 -7.00
CA LEU A 57 -13.83 -1.47 -6.30
C LEU A 57 -15.00 -0.80 -7.03
N LYS A 58 -15.95 -0.28 -6.25
CA LYS A 58 -17.18 0.38 -6.76
C LYS A 58 -16.92 1.50 -7.77
N TYR A 59 -15.94 2.36 -7.51
CA TYR A 59 -15.67 3.56 -8.31
C TYR A 59 -14.42 3.43 -9.19
N PHE A 60 -13.99 2.20 -9.48
CA PHE A 60 -12.85 2.01 -10.39
C PHE A 60 -13.22 2.44 -11.82
N ASP A 61 -12.44 3.36 -12.39
CA ASP A 61 -12.63 3.91 -13.74
C ASP A 61 -11.55 3.49 -14.75
N GLY A 62 -10.55 2.71 -14.32
CA GLY A 62 -9.43 2.28 -15.14
C GLY A 62 -8.25 3.26 -15.23
N VAL A 63 -8.45 4.55 -14.98
CA VAL A 63 -7.45 5.58 -15.29
C VAL A 63 -6.32 5.59 -14.27
N ILE A 64 -6.66 5.55 -12.99
CA ILE A 64 -5.68 5.58 -11.88
C ILE A 64 -5.01 4.22 -11.65
N GLY A 65 -5.59 3.16 -12.21
CA GLY A 65 -5.25 1.78 -11.90
C GLY A 65 -5.77 1.34 -10.51
N ARG A 66 -5.50 0.09 -10.14
CA ARG A 66 -6.12 -0.55 -8.96
C ARG A 66 -5.31 -0.26 -7.69
N PHE A 67 -5.44 -1.05 -6.62
CA PHE A 67 -4.79 -0.73 -5.35
C PHE A 67 -3.28 -0.45 -5.48
N TRP A 68 -2.53 -1.34 -6.13
CA TRP A 68 -1.07 -1.30 -6.19
C TRP A 68 -0.46 -0.25 -7.12
N SER A 69 -1.28 0.36 -7.98
CA SER A 69 -0.86 1.41 -8.90
C SER A 69 -1.55 2.75 -8.64
N GLY A 70 -2.77 2.72 -8.11
CA GLY A 70 -3.62 3.87 -7.79
C GLY A 70 -3.44 4.31 -6.35
N ALA A 71 -4.03 3.59 -5.38
CA ALA A 71 -3.96 3.94 -3.96
C ALA A 71 -2.50 4.08 -3.46
N ILE A 72 -1.64 3.13 -3.81
CA ILE A 72 -0.19 3.22 -3.54
C ILE A 72 0.46 4.40 -4.27
N GLY A 73 0.01 4.69 -5.49
CA GLY A 73 0.48 5.86 -6.24
C GLY A 73 0.20 7.18 -5.53
N PHE A 74 -0.91 7.31 -4.79
CA PHE A 74 -1.14 8.50 -3.96
C PHE A 74 -0.07 8.64 -2.87
N HIS A 75 0.30 7.53 -2.23
CA HIS A 75 1.34 7.53 -1.18
C HIS A 75 2.71 7.89 -1.76
N GLU A 76 3.09 7.32 -2.90
CA GLU A 76 4.38 7.61 -3.53
C GLU A 76 4.47 9.06 -4.05
N GLN A 77 3.35 9.66 -4.44
CA GLN A 77 3.28 11.09 -4.78
C GLN A 77 3.48 11.96 -3.53
N MET A 78 2.77 11.68 -2.44
CA MET A 78 2.94 12.42 -1.18
C MET A 78 4.32 12.18 -0.55
N GLY A 79 4.98 11.08 -0.89
CA GLY A 79 6.35 10.75 -0.51
C GLY A 79 7.44 11.39 -1.38
N ASP A 80 7.08 12.19 -2.39
CA ASP A 80 8.01 12.81 -3.35
C ASP A 80 8.92 11.79 -4.05
N VAL A 81 8.38 10.63 -4.42
CA VAL A 81 9.07 9.60 -5.21
C VAL A 81 8.69 9.70 -6.68
N ILE A 82 7.43 10.06 -6.94
CA ILE A 82 6.85 10.22 -8.27
C ILE A 82 5.96 11.47 -8.33
N GLY A 83 5.59 11.85 -9.54
CA GLY A 83 4.45 12.74 -9.80
C GLY A 83 3.57 12.25 -10.93
N MET A 84 2.42 12.90 -11.11
CA MET A 84 1.39 12.59 -12.10
C MET A 84 0.93 13.88 -12.77
N GLU A 85 0.61 13.83 -14.06
CA GLU A 85 0.05 15.00 -14.77
C GLU A 85 -1.48 14.95 -14.92
N ALA A 86 -2.06 13.74 -14.84
CA ALA A 86 -3.51 13.55 -14.96
C ALA A 86 -4.25 14.12 -13.75
N ALA A 87 -5.37 14.80 -14.03
CA ALA A 87 -6.17 15.47 -13.02
C ALA A 87 -7.25 14.57 -12.36
N ASN A 88 -7.43 13.34 -12.87
CA ASN A 88 -8.27 12.32 -12.24
C ASN A 88 -7.88 12.16 -10.76
N GLU A 89 -8.88 12.16 -9.86
CA GLU A 89 -8.71 12.06 -8.40
C GLU A 89 -7.76 13.14 -7.83
N TYR A 90 -7.62 14.25 -8.57
CA TYR A 90 -6.72 15.35 -8.25
C TYR A 90 -5.25 14.92 -8.12
N MET A 91 -4.84 13.80 -8.75
CA MET A 91 -3.50 13.22 -8.60
C MET A 91 -2.39 14.20 -8.95
N ASN A 92 -2.59 15.01 -9.98
CA ASN A 92 -1.66 16.07 -10.36
C ASN A 92 -1.35 17.07 -9.24
N GLN A 93 -2.19 17.16 -8.22
CA GLN A 93 -2.04 18.08 -7.09
C GLN A 93 -1.75 17.37 -5.76
N LEU A 94 -2.01 16.06 -5.64
CA LEU A 94 -1.78 15.31 -4.39
C LEU A 94 -0.31 15.35 -3.93
N GLY A 95 0.65 15.31 -4.85
CA GLY A 95 2.07 15.43 -4.53
C GLY A 95 2.64 16.85 -4.63
N CYS A 96 1.81 17.87 -4.88
CA CYS A 96 2.30 19.23 -5.08
C CYS A 96 2.62 19.92 -3.75
N PRO A 97 3.87 20.35 -3.50
CA PRO A 97 4.23 21.12 -2.32
C PRO A 97 3.55 22.50 -2.36
N ASP A 98 3.24 23.05 -1.20
CA ASP A 98 2.67 24.40 -1.09
C ASP A 98 3.57 25.47 -1.73
N LYS A 99 4.90 25.32 -1.58
CA LYS A 99 5.86 26.31 -2.07
C LYS A 99 7.24 25.70 -2.34
N VAL A 100 7.90 26.19 -3.38
CA VAL A 100 9.31 25.94 -3.69
C VAL A 100 10.05 27.26 -3.80
N THR A 101 11.14 27.42 -3.06
CA THR A 101 12.10 28.53 -3.24
C THR A 101 13.28 28.01 -4.06
N LEU A 102 13.47 28.58 -5.25
CA LEU A 102 14.53 28.21 -6.20
C LEU A 102 15.89 28.81 -5.81
N ASP A 103 16.96 28.33 -6.45
CA ASP A 103 18.34 28.73 -6.15
C ASP A 103 18.58 30.24 -6.35
N ASN A 104 17.83 30.85 -7.27
CA ASN A 104 17.88 32.28 -7.57
C ASN A 104 17.00 33.13 -6.62
N GLY A 105 16.41 32.53 -5.58
CA GLY A 105 15.52 33.18 -4.62
C GLY A 105 14.06 33.33 -5.09
N SER A 106 13.74 32.94 -6.32
CA SER A 106 12.35 32.98 -6.82
C SER A 106 11.47 31.99 -6.08
N VAL A 107 10.23 32.38 -5.82
CA VAL A 107 9.23 31.55 -5.14
C VAL A 107 8.20 31.05 -6.15
N VAL A 108 8.03 29.73 -6.20
CA VAL A 108 7.01 29.03 -6.99
C VAL A 108 5.98 28.46 -6.03
N LEU A 109 4.73 28.88 -6.16
CA LEU A 109 3.62 28.34 -5.39
C LEU A 109 3.00 27.12 -6.10
N SER A 110 2.31 26.28 -5.35
CA SER A 110 1.47 25.23 -5.94
C SER A 110 0.48 25.86 -6.94
N PRO A 111 0.39 25.33 -8.18
CA PRO A 111 -0.58 25.82 -9.16
C PRO A 111 -2.01 25.31 -8.90
N GLY A 112 -2.21 24.51 -7.86
CA GLY A 112 -3.49 23.93 -7.52
C GLY A 112 -4.55 24.95 -7.09
N PHE A 113 -5.81 24.54 -7.14
CA PHE A 113 -6.93 25.32 -6.59
C PHE A 113 -7.84 24.38 -5.78
N PRO A 114 -7.78 24.42 -4.44
CA PRO A 114 -6.95 25.28 -3.59
C PRO A 114 -5.43 25.09 -3.75
N ALA A 115 -4.65 26.17 -3.55
CA ALA A 115 -3.19 26.19 -3.75
C ALA A 115 -2.38 25.54 -2.60
N ARG A 116 -3.04 24.83 -1.70
CA ARG A 116 -2.40 24.09 -0.60
C ARG A 116 -2.97 22.69 -0.57
N GLN A 117 -2.10 21.69 -0.44
CA GLN A 117 -2.52 20.29 -0.53
C GLN A 117 -3.55 19.94 0.56
N LEU A 118 -3.32 20.40 1.79
CA LEU A 118 -4.24 20.19 2.91
C LEU A 118 -5.63 20.76 2.62
N ALA A 119 -5.70 22.00 2.14
CA ALA A 119 -6.96 22.65 1.79
C ALA A 119 -7.67 21.94 0.62
N LEU A 120 -6.92 21.51 -0.39
CA LEU A 120 -7.44 20.72 -1.51
C LEU A 120 -8.05 19.41 -1.03
N ILE A 121 -7.28 18.58 -0.31
CA ILE A 121 -7.74 17.27 0.18
C ILE A 121 -9.05 17.41 0.97
N ARG A 122 -9.17 18.45 1.80
CA ARG A 122 -10.40 18.71 2.55
C ARG A 122 -11.57 19.18 1.71
N ALA A 123 -11.30 19.98 0.68
CA ALA A 123 -12.35 20.44 -0.24
C ALA A 123 -12.93 19.26 -1.04
N ILE A 124 -12.08 18.33 -1.46
CA ILE A 124 -12.47 17.17 -2.30
C ILE A 124 -12.89 15.95 -1.47
N ASN A 125 -12.69 15.95 -0.15
CA ASN A 125 -13.25 14.92 0.73
C ASN A 125 -14.75 15.14 0.92
N SER A 126 -15.52 14.90 -0.14
CA SER A 126 -16.98 14.99 -0.18
C SER A 126 -17.55 13.76 -0.84
N ASN A 127 -18.66 13.24 -0.31
CA ASN A 127 -19.38 12.15 -0.94
C ASN A 127 -19.87 12.51 -2.36
N GLY A 128 -20.07 13.80 -2.66
CA GLY A 128 -20.43 14.29 -3.99
C GLY A 128 -19.34 14.07 -5.05
N GLU A 129 -18.07 14.01 -4.64
CA GLU A 129 -16.94 13.71 -5.54
C GLU A 129 -16.92 12.23 -5.97
N ALA A 130 -17.64 11.35 -5.27
CA ALA A 130 -17.72 9.92 -5.54
C ALA A 130 -16.34 9.28 -5.75
N GLY A 131 -16.05 8.79 -6.96
CA GLY A 131 -14.75 8.21 -7.33
C GLY A 131 -13.60 9.21 -7.38
N GLN A 132 -13.87 10.51 -7.58
CA GLN A 132 -12.83 11.53 -7.61
C GLN A 132 -12.22 11.82 -6.22
N ASN A 133 -12.81 11.32 -5.13
CA ASN A 133 -12.24 11.46 -3.80
C ASN A 133 -11.10 10.43 -3.59
N PRO A 134 -9.82 10.85 -3.55
CA PRO A 134 -8.70 9.92 -3.40
C PRO A 134 -8.71 9.20 -2.05
N LEU A 135 -9.35 9.78 -1.03
CA LEU A 135 -9.43 9.20 0.31
C LEU A 135 -10.26 7.91 0.32
N PHE A 136 -11.15 7.71 -0.65
CA PHE A 136 -12.02 6.54 -0.70
C PHE A 136 -11.28 5.23 -0.98
N TYR A 137 -10.23 5.25 -1.79
CA TYR A 137 -9.70 4.04 -2.43
C TYR A 137 -9.11 3.04 -1.44
N GLU A 138 -8.07 3.43 -0.67
CA GLU A 138 -7.45 2.51 0.30
C GLU A 138 -8.46 2.07 1.37
N TRP A 139 -9.31 2.99 1.84
CA TRP A 139 -10.39 2.69 2.78
C TRP A 139 -11.28 1.55 2.30
N ALA A 140 -11.85 1.70 1.09
CA ALA A 140 -12.79 0.75 0.55
C ALA A 140 -12.14 -0.61 0.23
N TYR A 141 -10.92 -0.62 -0.34
CA TYR A 141 -10.16 -1.85 -0.56
C TYR A 141 -9.91 -2.62 0.75
N MET A 142 -9.43 -1.93 1.80
CA MET A 142 -9.09 -2.58 3.07
C MET A 142 -10.34 -3.11 3.79
N TYR A 143 -11.46 -2.38 3.78
CA TYR A 143 -12.70 -2.89 4.39
C TYR A 143 -13.34 -4.03 3.58
N GLN A 144 -13.21 -4.04 2.26
CA GLN A 144 -13.65 -5.14 1.40
C GLN A 144 -12.80 -6.42 1.62
N LEU A 145 -11.48 -6.25 1.82
CA LEU A 145 -10.57 -7.32 2.24
C LEU A 145 -11.00 -7.89 3.60
N ASN A 146 -11.23 -7.03 4.59
CA ASN A 146 -11.63 -7.42 5.94
C ASN A 146 -12.96 -8.18 5.97
N LYS A 147 -13.93 -7.72 5.17
CA LYS A 147 -15.21 -8.39 4.95
C LYS A 147 -15.02 -9.83 4.45
N SER A 148 -14.11 -10.01 3.49
CA SER A 148 -13.79 -11.34 2.94
C SER A 148 -13.15 -12.24 3.99
N CYS A 149 -12.26 -11.70 4.84
CA CYS A 149 -11.72 -12.44 5.98
C CYS A 149 -12.79 -12.86 6.99
N ASN A 150 -13.77 -12.00 7.28
CA ASN A 150 -14.89 -12.35 8.18
C ASN A 150 -15.72 -13.49 7.61
N LEU A 151 -16.02 -13.47 6.30
CA LEU A 151 -16.78 -14.55 5.66
C LEU A 151 -16.01 -15.88 5.73
N VAL A 152 -14.69 -15.87 5.46
CA VAL A 152 -13.85 -17.06 5.64
C VAL A 152 -13.95 -17.58 7.07
N LEU A 153 -13.75 -16.72 8.07
CA LEU A 153 -13.77 -17.12 9.48
C LEU A 153 -15.14 -17.65 9.94
N ALA A 154 -16.23 -17.03 9.50
CA ALA A 154 -17.59 -17.41 9.85
C ALA A 154 -17.99 -18.76 9.23
N SER A 155 -17.58 -19.03 7.98
CA SER A 155 -17.90 -20.28 7.30
C SER A 155 -16.98 -21.44 7.69
N LEU A 156 -15.76 -21.14 8.15
CA LEU A 156 -14.68 -22.12 8.28
C LEU A 156 -15.10 -23.37 9.08
N ASP A 157 -15.65 -23.20 10.28
CA ASP A 157 -15.91 -24.31 11.21
C ASP A 157 -16.92 -25.35 10.72
N ALA A 158 -17.82 -24.98 9.80
CA ALA A 158 -18.79 -25.88 9.19
C ALA A 158 -18.19 -26.74 8.07
N VAL A 159 -16.99 -26.41 7.56
CA VAL A 159 -16.40 -27.08 6.40
C VAL A 159 -15.79 -28.43 6.78
N PRO A 160 -16.17 -29.54 6.10
CA PRO A 160 -15.48 -30.81 6.20
C PRO A 160 -14.16 -30.77 5.42
N PHE A 161 -13.10 -31.28 6.04
CA PHE A 161 -11.77 -31.40 5.44
C PHE A 161 -11.33 -32.86 5.39
N SER A 162 -10.67 -33.21 4.30
CA SER A 162 -9.89 -34.44 4.17
C SER A 162 -8.53 -34.31 4.87
N GLY A 163 -7.90 -35.44 5.23
CA GLY A 163 -6.57 -35.44 5.87
C GLY A 163 -6.60 -34.83 7.27
N ASP A 164 -5.52 -34.12 7.65
CA ASP A 164 -5.46 -33.38 8.90
C ASP A 164 -6.31 -32.11 8.86
N ALA A 165 -7.60 -32.28 9.15
CA ALA A 165 -8.58 -31.20 9.21
C ALA A 165 -8.22 -30.10 10.20
N ASN A 166 -7.57 -30.42 11.32
CA ASN A 166 -7.21 -29.44 12.34
C ASN A 166 -6.11 -28.50 11.83
N THR A 167 -5.07 -29.07 11.21
CA THR A 167 -3.99 -28.28 10.60
C THR A 167 -4.53 -27.37 9.50
N LYS A 168 -5.31 -27.90 8.54
CA LYS A 168 -5.87 -27.09 7.43
C LYS A 168 -6.73 -25.93 7.94
N ARG A 169 -7.60 -26.21 8.90
CA ARG A 169 -8.45 -25.20 9.54
C ARG A 169 -7.62 -24.11 10.23
N ALA A 170 -6.58 -24.51 10.97
CA ALA A 170 -5.68 -23.57 11.63
C ALA A 170 -4.91 -22.69 10.62
N VAL A 171 -4.44 -23.25 9.51
CA VAL A 171 -3.78 -22.49 8.43
C VAL A 171 -4.72 -21.43 7.84
N ILE A 172 -5.94 -21.82 7.47
CA ILE A 172 -6.93 -20.88 6.89
C ILE A 172 -7.32 -19.79 7.91
N ARG A 173 -7.40 -20.14 9.20
CA ARG A 173 -7.66 -19.17 10.27
C ARG A 173 -6.50 -18.18 10.45
N ALA A 174 -5.25 -18.67 10.47
CA ALA A 174 -4.06 -17.82 10.53
C ALA A 174 -3.98 -16.88 9.31
N TRP A 175 -4.33 -17.38 8.13
CA TRP A 175 -4.43 -16.61 6.89
C TRP A 175 -5.38 -15.42 7.01
N ALA A 176 -6.60 -15.67 7.47
CA ALA A 176 -7.59 -14.61 7.65
C ALA A 176 -7.13 -13.58 8.69
N TYR A 177 -6.59 -14.00 9.84
CA TYR A 177 -6.11 -13.07 10.86
C TYR A 177 -4.88 -12.25 10.44
N TRP A 178 -3.97 -12.84 9.66
CA TRP A 178 -2.84 -12.12 9.07
C TRP A 178 -3.32 -10.96 8.20
N TRP A 179 -4.25 -11.24 7.28
CA TRP A 179 -4.80 -10.23 6.37
C TRP A 179 -5.67 -9.18 7.09
N LYS A 180 -6.41 -9.55 8.15
CA LYS A 180 -7.08 -8.57 9.02
C LYS A 180 -6.08 -7.66 9.75
N GLY A 181 -4.97 -8.21 10.20
CA GLY A 181 -3.86 -7.42 10.76
C GLY A 181 -3.31 -6.43 9.75
N TYR A 182 -3.09 -6.87 8.51
CA TYR A 182 -2.67 -6.01 7.40
C TYR A 182 -3.68 -4.88 7.11
N VAL A 183 -4.98 -5.18 7.04
CA VAL A 183 -6.03 -4.16 6.87
C VAL A 183 -5.93 -3.07 7.91
N TYR A 184 -5.94 -3.44 9.19
CA TYR A 184 -5.97 -2.45 10.27
C TYR A 184 -4.64 -1.70 10.40
N SER A 185 -3.52 -2.33 10.02
CA SER A 185 -2.23 -1.65 9.84
C SER A 185 -2.32 -0.52 8.82
N ARG A 186 -2.91 -0.79 7.65
CA ARG A 186 -3.08 0.17 6.55
C ARG A 186 -4.01 1.32 6.95
N ILE A 187 -5.20 1.00 7.48
CA ILE A 187 -6.17 2.00 7.95
C ILE A 187 -5.56 2.90 9.03
N GLY A 188 -4.98 2.31 10.09
CA GLY A 188 -4.35 3.08 11.17
C GLY A 188 -3.11 3.86 10.74
N SER A 189 -2.49 3.51 9.61
CA SER A 189 -1.32 4.22 9.11
C SER A 189 -1.64 5.39 8.19
N MET A 190 -2.81 5.40 7.55
CA MET A 190 -3.17 6.45 6.59
C MET A 190 -4.28 7.39 7.09
N TYR A 191 -5.26 6.88 7.83
CA TYR A 191 -6.43 7.63 8.26
C TYR A 191 -6.36 8.04 9.73
N TYR A 192 -6.99 9.17 10.07
CA TYR A 192 -6.99 9.72 11.42
C TYR A 192 -7.84 8.89 12.41
N ALA A 193 -8.87 8.21 11.89
CA ALA A 193 -9.69 7.26 12.61
C ALA A 193 -10.11 6.09 11.69
N GLY A 194 -10.54 4.99 12.28
CA GLY A 194 -11.01 3.81 11.57
C GLY A 194 -12.03 3.02 12.38
N ILE A 195 -12.56 1.96 11.81
CA ILE A 195 -13.50 1.03 12.44
C ILE A 195 -12.86 -0.36 12.53
N VAL A 196 -12.97 -1.00 13.69
CA VAL A 196 -12.75 -2.44 13.82
C VAL A 196 -14.08 -3.14 13.56
N ASN A 197 -14.13 -3.93 12.49
CA ASN A 197 -15.31 -4.69 12.10
C ASN A 197 -14.98 -6.19 12.04
N ASP A 198 -15.06 -6.86 13.19
CA ASP A 198 -14.71 -8.28 13.35
C ASP A 198 -15.91 -9.19 13.65
N ALA A 199 -17.12 -8.63 13.64
CA ALA A 199 -18.35 -9.39 13.83
C ALA A 199 -18.42 -10.53 12.78
N LEU A 200 -18.68 -11.74 13.25
CA LEU A 200 -18.74 -12.97 12.42
C LEU A 200 -20.18 -13.47 12.22
N ASP A 201 -21.14 -12.95 12.98
CA ASP A 201 -22.58 -13.23 12.93
C ASP A 201 -23.28 -12.65 11.68
N VAL A 202 -22.52 -12.55 10.59
CA VAL A 202 -22.84 -11.81 9.38
C VAL A 202 -23.10 -12.75 8.19
N VAL A 203 -23.62 -13.95 8.48
CA VAL A 203 -23.78 -15.00 7.45
C VAL A 203 -24.86 -14.62 6.42
N ASP A 204 -25.83 -13.77 6.80
CA ASP A 204 -26.96 -13.40 5.91
C ASP A 204 -27.05 -11.92 5.51
N ASN A 205 -26.26 -11.01 6.08
CA ASN A 205 -26.22 -9.62 5.60
C ASN A 205 -24.86 -8.95 5.80
N PRO A 206 -23.98 -8.99 4.79
CA PRO A 206 -22.61 -8.52 4.86
C PRO A 206 -22.47 -6.98 4.79
N THR A 207 -23.47 -6.27 5.32
CA THR A 207 -23.52 -4.83 5.56
C THR A 207 -23.56 -4.45 7.05
N SER A 208 -23.54 -5.40 8.00
CA SER A 208 -23.49 -5.04 9.42
C SER A 208 -22.08 -4.52 9.77
N THR A 209 -21.94 -3.21 9.68
CA THR A 209 -20.84 -2.47 10.30
C THR A 209 -21.31 -1.89 11.63
N ASN A 210 -20.39 -1.25 12.33
CA ASN A 210 -20.73 -0.35 13.43
C ASN A 210 -20.29 1.07 13.06
N ASN A 211 -20.77 2.04 13.83
CA ASN A 211 -20.39 3.44 13.67
C ASN A 211 -19.48 3.93 14.82
N ASN A 212 -18.78 3.01 15.48
CA ASN A 212 -17.83 3.30 16.54
C ASN A 212 -16.44 3.50 15.93
N TYR A 213 -16.11 4.75 15.62
CA TYR A 213 -14.78 5.08 15.10
C TYR A 213 -13.77 5.10 16.23
N LEU A 214 -12.64 4.43 16.02
CA LEU A 214 -11.51 4.36 16.90
C LEU A 214 -10.38 5.25 16.38
N SER A 215 -9.54 5.75 17.29
CA SER A 215 -8.36 6.52 16.89
C SER A 215 -7.39 5.66 16.08
N LYS A 216 -6.56 6.29 15.26
CA LYS A 216 -5.49 5.62 14.53
C LYS A 216 -4.58 4.75 15.41
N GLU A 217 -4.29 5.16 16.64
CA GLU A 217 -3.50 4.37 17.60
C GLU A 217 -4.24 3.10 18.06
N ALA A 218 -5.55 3.21 18.29
CA ALA A 218 -6.40 2.06 18.61
C ALA A 218 -6.54 1.12 17.40
N MET A 219 -6.56 1.65 16.17
CA MET A 219 -6.51 0.84 14.95
C MET A 219 -5.19 0.06 14.82
N ILE A 220 -4.04 0.69 15.10
CA ILE A 220 -2.75 -0.01 15.14
C ILE A 220 -2.70 -1.07 16.25
N THR A 221 -3.30 -0.78 17.41
CA THR A 221 -3.45 -1.76 18.49
C THR A 221 -4.28 -2.96 18.04
N ALA A 222 -5.40 -2.72 17.38
CA ALA A 222 -6.24 -3.77 16.82
C ALA A 222 -5.51 -4.59 15.75
N ALA A 223 -4.75 -3.94 14.87
CA ALA A 223 -3.90 -4.59 13.87
C ALA A 223 -2.94 -5.59 14.52
N ASN A 224 -2.16 -5.12 15.51
CA ASN A 224 -1.22 -5.96 16.24
C ASN A 224 -1.92 -7.12 16.94
N ALA A 225 -3.12 -6.93 17.51
CA ALA A 225 -3.88 -8.01 18.13
C ALA A 225 -4.28 -9.12 17.13
N LYS A 226 -4.60 -8.78 15.87
CA LYS A 226 -4.88 -9.79 14.83
C LYS A 226 -3.62 -10.51 14.37
N LEU A 227 -2.52 -9.77 14.24
CA LEU A 227 -1.21 -10.35 13.95
C LEU A 227 -0.75 -11.30 15.07
N ASP A 228 -0.98 -10.95 16.33
CA ASP A 228 -0.69 -11.81 17.49
C ASP A 228 -1.56 -13.06 17.51
N THR A 229 -2.83 -12.94 17.13
CA THR A 229 -3.72 -14.09 16.97
C THR A 229 -3.21 -15.05 15.89
N ALA A 230 -2.79 -14.52 14.74
CA ALA A 230 -2.19 -15.33 13.67
C ALA A 230 -0.89 -16.01 14.13
N ALA A 231 0.01 -15.27 14.78
CA ALA A 231 1.26 -15.81 15.31
C ALA A 231 1.04 -16.91 16.36
N MET A 232 0.05 -16.73 17.26
CA MET A 232 -0.31 -17.73 18.26
C MET A 232 -0.76 -19.04 17.60
N ILE A 233 -1.60 -18.98 16.56
CA ILE A 233 -2.03 -20.16 15.81
C ILE A 233 -0.81 -20.82 15.14
N LEU A 234 0.05 -20.04 14.50
CA LEU A 234 1.23 -20.53 13.80
C LEU A 234 2.24 -21.22 14.72
N ASN A 235 2.41 -20.74 15.95
CA ASN A 235 3.25 -21.39 16.97
C ASN A 235 2.76 -22.80 17.33
N GLY A 236 1.47 -23.09 17.14
CA GLY A 236 0.89 -24.42 17.34
C GLY A 236 0.99 -25.33 16.11
N LEU A 237 1.56 -24.87 15.00
CA LEU A 237 1.62 -25.60 13.74
C LEU A 237 3.03 -26.07 13.41
N THR A 238 3.12 -27.23 12.78
CA THR A 238 4.33 -27.74 12.12
C THR A 238 4.03 -27.91 10.64
N ALA A 239 4.94 -27.48 9.76
CA ALA A 239 4.77 -27.66 8.33
C ALA A 239 4.74 -29.17 7.99
N ASN A 240 3.61 -29.64 7.48
CA ASN A 240 3.38 -30.99 6.99
C ASN A 240 2.68 -30.95 5.62
N ALA A 241 2.31 -32.11 5.07
CA ALA A 241 1.67 -32.19 3.75
C ALA A 241 0.34 -31.40 3.69
N ASP A 242 -0.49 -31.50 4.72
CA ASP A 242 -1.79 -30.82 4.77
C ASP A 242 -1.66 -29.31 5.02
N TYR A 243 -0.68 -28.86 5.81
CA TYR A 243 -0.30 -27.46 5.94
C TYR A 243 0.07 -26.86 4.58
N ASN A 244 1.00 -27.52 3.88
CA ASN A 244 1.49 -27.06 2.58
C ASN A 244 0.37 -27.08 1.54
N ALA A 245 -0.48 -28.12 1.56
CA ALA A 245 -1.62 -28.22 0.66
C ALA A 245 -2.64 -27.09 0.87
N ALA A 246 -2.95 -26.73 2.12
CA ALA A 246 -3.86 -25.61 2.40
C ALA A 246 -3.25 -24.27 2.01
N LEU A 247 -2.03 -23.95 2.48
CA LEU A 247 -1.42 -22.64 2.26
C LEU A 247 -1.10 -22.40 0.77
N SER A 248 -0.62 -23.43 0.05
CA SER A 248 -0.37 -23.33 -1.40
C SER A 248 -1.64 -23.08 -2.22
N LYS A 249 -2.84 -23.35 -1.69
CA LYS A 249 -4.11 -23.03 -2.35
C LYS A 249 -4.63 -21.64 -1.99
N LEU A 250 -4.24 -21.10 -0.84
CA LEU A 250 -4.58 -19.73 -0.45
C LEU A 250 -3.74 -18.69 -1.20
N ILE A 251 -2.51 -19.05 -1.59
CA ILE A 251 -1.60 -18.21 -2.37
C ILE A 251 -1.72 -18.58 -3.86
N PRO A 252 -2.04 -17.65 -4.78
CA PRO A 252 -2.01 -17.93 -6.21
C PRO A 252 -0.69 -18.56 -6.66
N ALA A 253 -0.74 -19.56 -7.54
CA ALA A 253 0.45 -20.33 -7.92
C ALA A 253 1.55 -19.44 -8.54
N PHE A 254 1.16 -18.43 -9.31
CA PHE A 254 2.09 -17.47 -9.92
C PHE A 254 2.70 -16.47 -8.92
N TYR A 255 2.21 -16.42 -7.67
CA TYR A 255 2.86 -15.69 -6.58
C TYR A 255 3.88 -16.56 -5.83
N GLN A 256 3.91 -17.87 -6.07
CA GLN A 256 4.83 -18.80 -5.40
C GLN A 256 6.16 -18.94 -6.17
N VAL A 257 6.74 -17.81 -6.57
CA VAL A 257 7.96 -17.71 -7.38
C VAL A 257 8.89 -16.64 -6.78
N GLY A 258 10.20 -16.87 -6.87
CA GLY A 258 11.21 -15.95 -6.34
C GLY A 258 11.19 -15.90 -4.82
N LYS A 259 10.91 -14.71 -4.25
CA LYS A 259 10.73 -14.51 -2.81
C LYS A 259 9.32 -14.86 -2.33
N GLY A 260 8.38 -15.14 -3.23
CA GLY A 260 7.08 -15.69 -2.86
C GLY A 260 7.09 -17.22 -2.78
N GLY A 261 6.24 -17.79 -1.92
CA GLY A 261 6.17 -19.24 -1.74
C GLY A 261 5.20 -19.67 -0.65
N VAL A 262 5.25 -20.95 -0.30
CA VAL A 262 4.54 -21.49 0.88
C VAL A 262 5.44 -21.25 2.10
N LEU A 263 5.08 -20.26 2.92
CA LEU A 263 5.86 -19.91 4.11
C LEU A 263 5.74 -21.04 5.14
N ALA A 264 6.87 -21.45 5.74
CA ALA A 264 6.82 -22.25 6.97
C ALA A 264 6.26 -21.42 8.15
N PRO A 265 5.71 -22.04 9.21
CA PRO A 265 5.12 -21.30 10.33
C PRO A 265 6.05 -20.26 10.95
N ASP A 266 7.33 -20.58 11.15
CA ASP A 266 8.33 -19.68 11.71
C ASP A 266 8.69 -18.53 10.75
N VAL A 267 8.74 -18.80 9.44
CA VAL A 267 8.93 -17.77 8.39
C VAL A 267 7.75 -16.79 8.37
N TRP A 268 6.52 -17.30 8.52
CA TRP A 268 5.34 -16.46 8.58
C TRP A 268 5.31 -15.62 9.86
N ILE A 269 5.71 -16.17 11.01
CA ILE A 269 5.88 -15.39 12.26
C ILE A 269 6.93 -14.28 12.07
N ARG A 270 8.02 -14.52 11.34
CA ARG A 270 9.01 -13.47 11.01
C ARG A 270 8.40 -12.35 10.16
N ASN A 271 7.56 -12.68 9.18
CA ASN A 271 6.79 -11.69 8.41
C ASN A 271 5.86 -10.88 9.34
N ILE A 272 5.23 -11.53 10.33
CA ILE A 272 4.42 -10.86 11.36
C ILE A 272 5.24 -9.87 12.17
N ASN A 273 6.40 -10.27 12.65
CA ASN A 273 7.24 -9.41 13.47
C ASN A 273 7.73 -8.17 12.70
N THR A 274 8.10 -8.32 11.42
CA THR A 274 8.47 -7.17 10.58
C THR A 274 7.29 -6.21 10.39
N LEU A 275 6.07 -6.70 10.13
CA LEU A 275 4.90 -5.81 10.00
C LEU A 275 4.56 -5.11 11.32
N LYS A 276 4.69 -5.79 12.47
CA LYS A 276 4.53 -5.16 13.79
C LYS A 276 5.61 -4.10 14.06
N ALA A 277 6.86 -4.36 13.67
CA ALA A 277 7.95 -3.37 13.78
C ALA A 277 7.64 -2.13 12.94
N ARG A 278 7.17 -2.31 11.70
CA ARG A 278 6.69 -1.23 10.83
C ARG A 278 5.58 -0.44 11.52
N ASN A 279 4.56 -1.11 12.06
CA ASN A 279 3.44 -0.46 12.73
C ASN A 279 3.89 0.49 13.85
N LEU A 280 4.89 0.10 14.64
CA LEU A 280 5.45 0.94 15.70
C LEU A 280 6.24 2.12 15.13
N LEU A 281 7.07 1.86 14.12
CA LEU A 281 7.95 2.86 13.52
C LEU A 281 7.18 3.96 12.79
N VAL A 282 6.30 3.58 11.86
CA VAL A 282 5.74 4.51 10.86
C VAL A 282 4.58 5.36 11.39
N ASN A 283 4.02 4.97 12.55
CA ASN A 283 2.89 5.65 13.20
C ASN A 283 3.30 6.48 14.42
N THR A 284 4.61 6.64 14.63
CA THR A 284 5.17 7.47 15.70
C THR A 284 6.18 8.42 15.07
N THR A 285 6.01 9.73 15.25
CA THR A 285 7.05 10.68 14.81
C THR A 285 8.32 10.44 15.61
N VAL A 286 9.49 10.69 15.01
CA VAL A 286 10.78 10.47 15.69
C VAL A 286 10.87 11.25 17.00
N ASP A 287 10.39 12.51 17.01
CA ASP A 287 10.38 13.34 18.22
C ASP A 287 9.45 12.82 19.32
N ALA A 288 8.40 12.07 18.95
CA ALA A 288 7.47 11.46 19.88
C ALA A 288 7.84 10.01 20.23
N MET A 289 8.95 9.48 19.70
CA MET A 289 9.36 8.09 19.88
C MET A 289 10.08 7.91 21.24
N PRO A 290 9.48 7.21 22.23
CA PRO A 290 10.17 6.95 23.48
C PRO A 290 11.25 5.87 23.30
N ALA A 291 12.29 5.91 24.14
CA ALA A 291 13.40 4.94 24.10
C ALA A 291 12.94 3.47 24.11
N SER A 292 11.96 3.13 24.96
CA SER A 292 11.40 1.77 25.05
C SER A 292 10.73 1.28 23.76
N ARG A 293 10.25 2.20 22.90
CA ARG A 293 9.69 1.83 21.60
C ARG A 293 10.79 1.49 20.60
N TRP A 294 11.95 2.13 20.65
CA TRP A 294 13.11 1.71 19.86
C TRP A 294 13.57 0.30 20.23
N ASP A 295 13.59 -0.04 21.51
CA ASP A 295 13.89 -1.41 21.96
C ASP A 295 12.85 -2.42 21.47
N SER A 296 11.56 -2.04 21.47
CA SER A 296 10.49 -2.89 20.95
C SER A 296 10.63 -3.13 19.44
N ILE A 297 10.93 -2.08 18.67
CA ILE A 297 11.18 -2.18 17.22
C ILE A 297 12.37 -3.10 16.96
N LEU A 298 13.49 -2.89 17.66
CA LEU A 298 14.69 -3.72 17.49
C LEU A 298 14.42 -5.18 17.84
N THR A 299 13.67 -5.44 18.91
CA THR A 299 13.29 -6.81 19.32
C THR A 299 12.45 -7.50 18.25
N LEU A 300 11.44 -6.81 17.71
CA LEU A 300 10.60 -7.34 16.64
C LEU A 300 11.42 -7.56 15.37
N ALA A 301 12.24 -6.59 14.95
CA ALA A 301 13.01 -6.68 13.73
C ALA A 301 14.11 -7.76 13.80
N ASN A 302 14.74 -7.97 14.96
CA ASN A 302 15.67 -9.10 15.19
C ASN A 302 14.98 -10.46 15.02
N ASN A 303 13.70 -10.54 15.35
CA ASN A 303 12.85 -11.71 15.12
C ASN A 303 12.04 -11.58 13.81
N GLY A 304 12.41 -10.66 12.94
CA GLY A 304 11.74 -10.36 11.67
C GLY A 304 12.33 -11.11 10.49
N ILE A 305 11.87 -10.73 9.29
CA ILE A 305 12.25 -11.32 8.01
C ILE A 305 13.78 -11.34 7.83
N ARG A 306 14.30 -12.47 7.35
CA ARG A 306 15.70 -12.71 6.98
C ARG A 306 15.87 -12.72 5.46
N GLU A 307 17.10 -12.56 4.99
CA GLU A 307 17.43 -12.40 3.56
C GLU A 307 16.82 -13.48 2.65
N ASN A 308 16.83 -14.74 3.09
CA ASN A 308 16.35 -15.89 2.32
C ASN A 308 14.94 -16.36 2.69
N ASP A 309 14.23 -15.61 3.55
CA ASP A 309 12.85 -15.94 3.87
C ASP A 309 11.93 -15.72 2.67
N PHE A 310 10.91 -16.58 2.55
CA PHE A 310 9.75 -16.24 1.74
C PHE A 310 8.94 -15.12 2.39
N VAL A 311 8.40 -14.24 1.55
CA VAL A 311 7.55 -13.13 1.94
C VAL A 311 6.29 -13.10 1.08
N PHE A 312 5.31 -12.30 1.47
CA PHE A 312 4.11 -12.10 0.67
C PHE A 312 4.44 -11.23 -0.55
N THR A 313 4.43 -11.84 -1.73
CA THR A 313 4.66 -11.17 -3.01
C THR A 313 3.48 -11.38 -3.95
N ALA A 314 3.44 -10.57 -5.01
CA ALA A 314 2.57 -10.77 -6.14
C ALA A 314 3.28 -10.46 -7.46
N ARG A 315 2.75 -11.01 -8.55
CA ARG A 315 3.29 -10.86 -9.91
C ARG A 315 2.14 -10.82 -10.92
N SER A 316 2.39 -10.34 -12.12
CA SER A 316 1.42 -10.49 -13.20
C SER A 316 1.37 -11.93 -13.71
N ASP A 317 0.19 -12.39 -14.13
CA ASP A 317 0.02 -13.57 -14.98
C ASP A 317 -0.32 -13.15 -16.42
N GLN A 318 -0.56 -14.13 -17.30
CA GLN A 318 -0.79 -13.87 -18.72
C GLN A 318 -2.15 -13.19 -18.96
N GLN A 319 -3.08 -13.34 -18.03
CA GLN A 319 -4.43 -12.80 -18.07
C GLN A 319 -4.50 -11.38 -17.49
N GLY A 320 -3.57 -11.02 -16.60
CA GLY A 320 -3.57 -9.76 -15.88
C GLY A 320 -4.62 -9.71 -14.76
N ASP A 321 -4.97 -10.88 -14.19
CA ASP A 321 -6.21 -11.07 -13.42
C ASP A 321 -6.26 -10.25 -12.11
N ILE A 322 -5.11 -10.04 -11.46
CA ILE A 322 -5.02 -9.26 -10.21
C ILE A 322 -4.05 -8.10 -10.36
N ILE A 323 -2.91 -8.33 -11.03
CA ILE A 323 -1.89 -7.32 -11.31
C ILE A 323 -1.54 -7.38 -12.79
N ALA A 324 -1.87 -6.32 -13.52
CA ALA A 324 -1.45 -6.19 -14.91
C ALA A 324 0.07 -5.93 -14.99
N ALA A 325 0.76 -6.60 -15.92
CA ALA A 325 2.19 -6.42 -16.11
C ALA A 325 2.55 -4.99 -16.59
N SER A 326 1.67 -4.40 -17.39
CA SER A 326 1.89 -3.09 -18.04
C SER A 326 1.83 -1.90 -17.08
N ASP A 327 0.95 -1.96 -16.09
CA ASP A 327 0.52 -0.79 -15.32
C ASP A 327 -0.13 -1.14 -13.96
N GLY A 328 -0.13 -2.42 -13.56
CA GLY A 328 -0.73 -2.89 -12.31
C GLY A 328 0.04 -2.50 -11.05
N THR A 329 1.24 -1.91 -11.19
CA THR A 329 2.05 -1.40 -10.08
C THR A 329 2.51 0.03 -10.36
N VAL A 330 2.87 0.78 -9.31
CA VAL A 330 3.50 2.09 -9.47
C VAL A 330 4.74 1.99 -10.38
N ALA A 331 5.63 1.03 -10.13
CA ALA A 331 6.86 0.84 -10.89
C ALA A 331 6.59 0.61 -12.39
N ALA A 332 5.57 -0.19 -12.74
CA ALA A 332 5.20 -0.45 -14.13
C ALA A 332 4.66 0.82 -14.82
N ARG A 333 3.98 1.69 -14.08
CA ARG A 333 3.45 2.98 -14.56
C ARG A 333 4.51 4.08 -14.67
N VAL A 334 5.61 3.99 -13.91
CA VAL A 334 6.77 4.91 -14.06
C VAL A 334 7.65 4.49 -15.24
N ALA A 335 7.79 3.18 -15.46
CA ALA A 335 8.68 2.62 -16.47
C ALA A 335 8.35 3.12 -17.89
N SER A 336 9.35 3.69 -18.54
CA SER A 336 9.24 4.36 -19.83
C SER A 336 10.59 4.48 -20.54
N THR A 337 10.57 4.77 -21.84
CA THR A 337 11.79 4.90 -22.66
C THR A 337 12.36 6.31 -22.71
N ALA A 338 11.65 7.30 -22.15
CA ALA A 338 12.05 8.69 -22.12
C ALA A 338 11.40 9.43 -20.94
N PRO A 339 12.02 10.50 -20.42
CA PRO A 339 11.42 11.31 -19.36
C PRO A 339 10.01 11.79 -19.73
N GLY A 340 9.09 11.72 -18.79
CA GLY A 340 7.69 12.13 -18.99
C GLY A 340 6.78 11.15 -19.73
N ALA A 341 7.30 10.11 -20.37
CA ALA A 341 6.49 9.18 -21.17
C ALA A 341 5.72 8.13 -20.33
N GLY A 342 6.09 7.95 -19.06
CA GLY A 342 5.35 7.09 -18.13
C GLY A 342 4.04 7.73 -17.65
N GLY A 343 3.11 6.90 -17.19
CA GLY A 343 1.91 7.38 -16.50
C GLY A 343 2.31 8.23 -15.29
N TYR A 344 3.21 7.67 -14.47
CA TYR A 344 3.93 8.40 -13.42
C TYR A 344 5.30 8.87 -13.89
N LYS A 345 5.78 9.95 -13.29
CA LYS A 345 7.07 10.57 -13.59
C LYS A 345 7.94 10.47 -12.37
N VAL A 346 9.18 10.02 -12.55
CA VAL A 346 10.12 9.91 -11.42
C VAL A 346 10.45 11.28 -10.88
N SER A 347 10.56 11.41 -9.55
CA SER A 347 10.98 12.65 -8.91
C SER A 347 12.49 12.85 -9.04
N GLU A 348 12.92 14.06 -9.41
CA GLU A 348 14.34 14.48 -9.33
C GLU A 348 14.92 14.27 -7.92
N ARG A 349 14.09 14.41 -6.89
CA ARG A 349 14.49 14.28 -5.48
C ARG A 349 14.69 12.82 -5.07
N LEU A 350 14.09 11.87 -5.78
CA LEU A 350 14.44 10.45 -5.65
C LEU A 350 15.80 10.20 -6.29
N ILE A 351 16.03 10.69 -7.51
CA ILE A 351 17.30 10.48 -8.22
C ILE A 351 18.47 11.11 -7.46
N GLN A 352 18.25 12.27 -6.86
CA GLN A 352 19.21 12.95 -6.00
C GLN A 352 19.69 12.10 -4.80
N ASP A 353 18.89 11.15 -4.32
CA ASP A 353 19.24 10.34 -3.15
C ASP A 353 20.25 9.22 -3.48
N TYR A 354 20.45 8.89 -4.77
CA TYR A 354 21.48 7.95 -5.19
C TYR A 354 22.86 8.59 -5.12
N LYS A 355 23.84 7.83 -4.60
CA LYS A 355 25.22 8.26 -4.53
C LYS A 355 25.92 8.14 -5.88
N PRO A 356 26.94 8.98 -6.16
CA PRO A 356 27.82 8.77 -7.30
C PRO A 356 28.39 7.34 -7.29
N GLY A 357 28.26 6.63 -8.42
CA GLY A 357 28.70 5.25 -8.58
C GLY A 357 27.70 4.17 -8.11
N ASP A 358 26.50 4.55 -7.66
CA ASP A 358 25.47 3.57 -7.30
C ASP A 358 24.94 2.85 -8.55
N LYS A 359 25.19 1.54 -8.64
CA LYS A 359 24.79 0.71 -9.77
C LYS A 359 23.29 0.56 -9.91
N ARG A 360 22.52 0.77 -8.83
CA ARG A 360 21.05 0.73 -8.89
C ARG A 360 20.51 1.89 -9.73
N LEU A 361 21.13 3.07 -9.63
CA LEU A 361 20.82 4.21 -10.51
C LEU A 361 21.17 3.87 -11.95
N GLU A 362 22.39 3.38 -12.18
CA GLU A 362 22.88 3.00 -13.50
C GLU A 362 21.99 1.98 -14.19
N ASN A 363 21.58 0.93 -13.47
CA ASN A 363 20.77 -0.16 -14.01
C ASN A 363 19.32 0.23 -14.27
N ASN A 364 18.73 1.09 -13.45
CA ASN A 364 17.28 1.29 -13.46
C ASN A 364 16.83 2.61 -14.06
N PHE A 365 17.71 3.61 -14.24
CA PHE A 365 17.28 4.91 -14.72
C PHE A 365 18.08 5.40 -15.93
N ILE A 366 17.44 6.21 -16.76
CA ILE A 366 18.08 6.96 -17.84
C ILE A 366 17.84 8.45 -17.64
N THR A 367 18.78 9.26 -18.12
CA THR A 367 18.60 10.70 -18.28
C THR A 367 18.37 10.98 -19.76
N GLY A 368 17.37 11.79 -20.06
CA GLY A 368 17.02 12.20 -21.42
C GLY A 368 16.72 13.68 -21.50
N THR A 369 15.99 14.08 -22.54
CA THR A 369 15.50 15.44 -22.69
C THR A 369 14.59 15.80 -21.52
N THR A 370 14.82 16.96 -20.91
CA THR A 370 13.96 17.48 -19.85
C THR A 370 12.51 17.52 -20.32
N TRP A 371 11.66 16.79 -19.62
CA TRP A 371 10.22 16.89 -19.79
C TRP A 371 9.66 17.94 -18.82
N ILE A 372 8.87 18.83 -19.39
CA ILE A 372 8.14 19.88 -18.67
C ILE A 372 6.67 19.49 -18.71
N GLY A 373 6.14 19.17 -17.53
CA GLY A 373 4.73 18.92 -17.32
C GLY A 373 3.90 20.19 -17.51
N ASN A 374 2.60 20.01 -17.57
CA ASN A 374 1.70 21.13 -17.85
C ASN A 374 1.67 22.12 -16.66
N ALA A 375 1.91 23.41 -16.95
CA ALA A 375 2.15 24.43 -15.92
C ALA A 375 0.91 24.74 -15.05
N ASP A 376 -0.29 24.47 -15.56
CA ASP A 376 -1.57 24.57 -14.82
C ASP A 376 -1.90 23.30 -14.01
N ARG A 377 -1.05 22.26 -14.08
CA ARG A 377 -1.31 20.96 -13.46
C ARG A 377 -0.31 20.57 -12.38
N GLY A 378 0.80 21.30 -12.21
CA GLY A 378 1.79 21.03 -11.15
C GLY A 378 3.21 21.28 -11.61
N ASN A 379 3.98 22.07 -10.86
CA ASN A 379 5.38 22.37 -11.19
C ASN A 379 6.38 21.42 -10.49
N SER A 380 5.90 20.51 -9.63
CA SER A 380 6.78 19.68 -8.79
C SER A 380 7.29 18.42 -9.49
N PHE A 381 6.72 18.00 -10.61
CA PHE A 381 7.01 16.69 -11.19
C PHE A 381 7.74 16.72 -12.54
N ASN A 382 8.22 17.90 -12.97
CA ASN A 382 9.16 17.99 -14.09
C ASN A 382 10.38 17.09 -13.83
N THR A 383 10.85 16.43 -14.87
CA THR A 383 12.00 15.53 -14.75
C THR A 383 12.75 15.37 -16.06
N ASN A 384 14.06 15.15 -15.98
CA ASN A 384 14.87 14.68 -17.10
C ASN A 384 15.21 13.18 -16.98
N HIS A 385 14.56 12.46 -16.06
CA HIS A 385 14.82 11.06 -15.78
C HIS A 385 13.63 10.17 -16.14
N ALA A 386 13.91 8.91 -16.45
CA ALA A 386 12.91 7.85 -16.62
C ALA A 386 13.39 6.54 -16.00
N LEU A 387 12.44 5.74 -15.52
CA LEU A 387 12.69 4.37 -15.05
C LEU A 387 12.71 3.41 -16.25
N VAL A 388 13.75 2.58 -16.35
CA VAL A 388 13.94 1.62 -17.42
C VAL A 388 13.12 0.36 -17.13
N ASP A 389 12.34 -0.07 -18.13
CA ASP A 389 11.67 -1.37 -18.09
C ASP A 389 12.67 -2.53 -18.22
N GLY A 390 12.68 -3.43 -17.23
CA GLY A 390 13.58 -4.60 -17.20
C GLY A 390 15.02 -4.30 -16.77
N GLY A 391 15.35 -3.03 -16.49
CA GLY A 391 16.71 -2.58 -16.22
C GLY A 391 17.64 -2.69 -17.43
N LYS A 392 18.91 -2.32 -17.26
CA LYS A 392 19.94 -2.34 -18.32
C LYS A 392 20.78 -3.62 -18.32
N GLY A 393 20.38 -4.63 -17.55
CA GLY A 393 21.05 -5.94 -17.51
C GLY A 393 22.34 -5.99 -16.68
N LEU A 394 22.54 -5.07 -15.71
CA LEU A 394 23.68 -5.17 -14.81
C LEU A 394 23.53 -6.39 -13.88
N ALA A 395 24.48 -7.31 -13.95
CA ALA A 395 24.44 -8.54 -13.16
C ALA A 395 24.50 -8.27 -11.65
N GLY A 396 23.60 -8.94 -10.91
CA GLY A 396 23.52 -8.84 -9.45
C GLY A 396 22.93 -7.52 -8.92
N VAL A 397 22.44 -6.64 -9.80
CA VAL A 397 21.80 -5.38 -9.41
C VAL A 397 20.29 -5.55 -9.47
N ILE A 398 19.59 -5.04 -8.45
CA ILE A 398 18.11 -5.08 -8.42
C ILE A 398 17.51 -4.39 -9.66
N ILE A 399 16.38 -4.93 -10.12
CA ILE A 399 15.53 -4.34 -11.16
C ILE A 399 14.26 -3.81 -10.47
N TYR A 400 14.00 -2.51 -10.57
CA TYR A 400 12.85 -1.88 -9.90
C TYR A 400 11.53 -2.04 -10.67
N SER A 401 11.59 -2.24 -11.98
CA SER A 401 10.40 -2.46 -12.80
C SER A 401 10.68 -3.42 -13.94
N ASN A 402 9.74 -4.31 -14.21
CA ASN A 402 9.77 -5.22 -15.35
C ASN A 402 8.34 -5.51 -15.80
N LYS A 403 7.98 -5.05 -16.99
CA LYS A 403 6.63 -5.14 -17.55
C LYS A 403 6.38 -6.45 -18.30
N GLN A 404 7.37 -7.36 -18.32
CA GLN A 404 7.16 -8.72 -18.80
C GLN A 404 6.28 -9.49 -17.81
N VAL A 405 5.36 -10.29 -18.34
CA VAL A 405 4.45 -11.13 -17.54
C VAL A 405 5.25 -12.02 -16.59
N GLY A 406 4.89 -12.00 -15.31
CA GLY A 406 5.52 -12.81 -14.26
C GLY A 406 6.92 -12.35 -13.83
N ALA A 407 7.48 -11.30 -14.45
CA ALA A 407 8.84 -10.87 -14.19
C ALA A 407 8.96 -9.86 -13.03
N ALA A 408 7.97 -8.98 -12.86
CA ALA A 408 7.91 -8.10 -11.69
C ALA A 408 7.62 -8.91 -10.41
N GLU A 409 8.35 -8.63 -9.35
CA GLU A 409 8.07 -9.13 -8.00
C GLU A 409 7.64 -7.96 -7.12
N LEU A 410 6.32 -7.83 -6.90
CA LEU A 410 5.75 -6.84 -6.01
C LEU A 410 5.72 -7.37 -4.58
N TYR A 411 6.29 -6.63 -3.63
CA TYR A 411 6.16 -6.93 -2.21
C TYR A 411 4.84 -6.39 -1.66
N LEU A 412 4.03 -7.27 -1.06
CA LEU A 412 2.69 -6.92 -0.56
C LEU A 412 2.70 -6.44 0.90
N ALA A 413 3.73 -6.81 1.65
CA ALA A 413 3.83 -6.51 3.08
C ALA A 413 5.28 -6.13 3.42
N GLY A 414 5.89 -6.81 4.40
CA GLY A 414 7.27 -6.60 4.82
C GLY A 414 8.30 -7.21 3.88
N THR A 415 9.54 -6.73 3.99
CA THR A 415 10.71 -7.25 3.25
C THR A 415 11.93 -7.34 4.16
N TRP A 416 12.95 -8.08 3.75
CA TRP A 416 14.21 -8.15 4.48
C TRP A 416 14.90 -6.78 4.53
N GLU A 417 14.99 -6.05 3.42
CA GLU A 417 15.68 -4.75 3.39
C GLU A 417 15.00 -3.74 4.29
N GLU A 418 13.67 -3.72 4.31
CA GLU A 418 12.95 -2.88 5.25
C GLU A 418 13.24 -3.29 6.69
N ASN A 419 13.26 -4.59 6.98
CA ASN A 419 13.53 -5.11 8.32
C ASN A 419 14.93 -4.69 8.80
N GLU A 420 15.97 -4.83 7.97
CA GLU A 420 17.32 -4.40 8.32
C GLU A 420 17.43 -2.88 8.48
N LEU A 421 16.77 -2.09 7.63
CA LEU A 421 16.76 -0.64 7.77
C LEU A 421 16.00 -0.18 9.03
N MET A 422 14.98 -0.93 9.48
CA MET A 422 14.36 -0.69 10.79
C MET A 422 15.28 -1.04 11.96
N LYS A 423 16.08 -2.12 11.85
CA LYS A 423 17.11 -2.44 12.85
C LYS A 423 18.17 -1.35 12.90
N ALA A 424 18.70 -0.92 11.75
CA ALA A 424 19.70 0.13 11.65
C ALA A 424 19.21 1.41 12.33
N GLU A 425 17.99 1.82 12.01
CA GLU A 425 17.36 2.98 12.62
C GLU A 425 17.21 2.83 14.15
N ALA A 426 16.55 1.76 14.60
CA ALA A 426 16.31 1.55 16.02
C ALA A 426 17.62 1.46 16.83
N MET A 427 18.65 0.82 16.28
CA MET A 427 19.97 0.69 16.88
C MET A 427 20.67 2.04 17.04
N MET A 428 20.61 2.91 16.03
CA MET A 428 21.19 4.25 16.12
C MET A 428 20.42 5.14 17.09
N TYR A 429 19.09 5.13 17.05
CA TYR A 429 18.28 6.00 17.89
C TYR A 429 18.26 5.60 19.37
N LYS A 430 18.20 4.30 19.70
CA LYS A 430 18.13 3.84 21.10
C LYS A 430 19.35 4.27 21.93
N ASP A 431 20.50 4.43 21.27
CA ASP A 431 21.76 4.80 21.90
C ASP A 431 22.21 6.21 21.49
N ASN A 432 21.25 7.05 21.11
CA ASN A 432 21.44 8.46 20.76
C ASN A 432 22.64 8.72 19.82
N PHE A 433 22.79 7.87 18.80
CA PHE A 433 23.86 7.96 17.80
C PHE A 433 25.27 7.95 18.39
N SER A 434 25.54 7.12 19.40
CA SER A 434 26.91 6.83 19.83
C SER A 434 27.77 6.35 18.66
N PRO A 435 29.11 6.55 18.68
CA PRO A 435 29.97 6.09 17.59
C PRO A 435 29.83 4.59 17.27
N ALA A 436 29.63 3.75 18.30
CA ALA A 436 29.41 2.32 18.12
C ALA A 436 28.05 2.02 17.46
N ALA A 437 27.00 2.71 17.88
CA ALA A 437 25.67 2.57 17.30
C ALA A 437 25.61 3.06 15.84
N ILE A 438 26.30 4.17 15.51
CA ILE A 438 26.46 4.62 14.12
C ILE A 438 27.16 3.53 13.30
N THR A 439 28.30 3.02 13.78
CA THR A 439 29.06 1.99 13.05
C THR A 439 28.21 0.75 12.77
N ALA A 440 27.48 0.27 13.77
CA ALA A 440 26.63 -0.91 13.62
C ALA A 440 25.39 -0.63 12.72
N GLY A 441 24.79 0.56 12.81
CA GLY A 441 23.72 0.98 11.90
C GLY A 441 24.18 1.12 10.45
N MET A 442 25.39 1.65 10.20
CA MET A 442 25.96 1.75 8.86
C MET A 442 26.26 0.36 8.27
N ALA A 443 26.69 -0.61 9.08
CA ALA A 443 26.91 -1.98 8.62
C ALA A 443 25.61 -2.63 8.11
N LEU A 444 24.48 -2.43 8.80
CA LEU A 444 23.17 -2.92 8.36
C LEU A 444 22.68 -2.22 7.08
N ILE A 445 22.98 -0.92 6.92
CA ILE A 445 22.74 -0.20 5.65
C ILE A 445 23.57 -0.81 4.52
N ASP A 446 24.83 -1.16 4.79
CA ASP A 446 25.71 -1.77 3.80
C ASP A 446 25.28 -3.19 3.41
N GLU A 447 24.73 -3.97 4.35
CA GLU A 447 24.12 -5.27 4.03
C GLU A 447 23.02 -5.12 2.97
N VAL A 448 22.11 -4.15 3.15
CA VAL A 448 21.04 -3.87 2.18
C VAL A 448 21.61 -3.40 0.83
N ARG A 449 22.59 -2.50 0.83
CA ARG A 449 23.27 -2.03 -0.39
C ARG A 449 23.90 -3.20 -1.15
N ASN A 450 24.57 -4.10 -0.43
CA ASN A 450 25.21 -5.26 -1.02
C ASN A 450 24.18 -6.25 -1.58
N GLY A 451 23.11 -6.53 -0.83
CA GLY A 451 22.02 -7.42 -1.27
C GLY A 451 21.30 -6.91 -2.53
N GLN A 452 21.24 -5.59 -2.74
CA GLN A 452 20.66 -4.98 -3.94
C GLN A 452 21.67 -4.68 -5.05
N GLY A 453 22.95 -5.02 -4.85
CA GLY A 453 24.01 -4.82 -5.84
C GLY A 453 24.39 -3.35 -6.07
N ALA A 454 24.27 -2.47 -5.06
CA ALA A 454 24.58 -1.05 -5.18
C ALA A 454 26.02 -0.77 -5.64
N GLY A 455 26.96 -1.66 -5.32
CA GLY A 455 28.36 -1.54 -5.73
C GLY A 455 29.10 -0.35 -5.11
N LEU A 456 28.56 0.21 -4.03
CA LEU A 456 29.12 1.32 -3.30
C LEU A 456 30.16 0.86 -2.27
N PRO A 457 31.13 1.71 -1.91
CA PRO A 457 31.99 1.45 -0.76
C PRO A 457 31.17 1.46 0.54
N ALA A 458 31.74 0.86 1.59
CA ALA A 458 31.16 0.83 2.92
C ALA A 458 30.80 2.25 3.42
N THR A 459 29.64 2.38 4.04
CA THR A 459 29.12 3.66 4.50
C THR A 459 29.86 4.11 5.75
N VAL A 460 30.20 5.40 5.78
CA VAL A 460 30.78 6.05 6.97
C VAL A 460 30.01 7.31 7.29
N ALA A 461 29.78 7.56 8.58
CA ALA A 461 29.19 8.79 9.09
C ALA A 461 29.89 9.20 10.39
N ALA A 462 30.38 10.44 10.44
CA ALA A 462 31.09 10.94 11.62
C ALA A 462 30.16 11.63 12.65
N THR A 463 28.92 11.92 12.27
CA THR A 463 27.97 12.66 13.10
C THR A 463 26.58 12.03 13.03
N ALA A 464 25.76 12.29 14.04
CA ALA A 464 24.35 11.88 14.04
C ALA A 464 23.58 12.44 12.84
N ALA A 465 23.89 13.68 12.42
CA ALA A 465 23.25 14.29 11.25
C ALA A 465 23.62 13.56 9.95
N ALA A 466 24.89 13.21 9.77
CA ALA A 466 25.33 12.42 8.61
C ALA A 466 24.71 11.02 8.61
N ALA A 467 24.64 10.36 9.76
CA ALA A 467 24.04 9.03 9.89
C ALA A 467 22.53 9.04 9.58
N LYS A 468 21.79 10.06 10.06
CA LYS A 468 20.38 10.27 9.73
C LYS A 468 20.16 10.49 8.23
N GLU A 469 21.03 11.28 7.59
CA GLU A 469 20.91 11.54 6.17
C GLU A 469 21.22 10.30 5.31
N GLU A 470 22.21 9.49 5.69
CA GLU A 470 22.48 8.21 5.03
C GLU A 470 21.30 7.24 5.17
N LEU A 471 20.74 7.11 6.38
CA LEU A 471 19.55 6.29 6.60
C LEU A 471 18.36 6.79 5.78
N ARG A 472 18.13 8.11 5.72
CA ARG A 472 17.03 8.71 4.94
C ARG A 472 17.16 8.37 3.46
N LYS A 473 18.35 8.56 2.88
CA LYS A 473 18.63 8.23 1.48
C LYS A 473 18.43 6.74 1.22
N GLU A 474 19.04 5.88 2.04
CA GLU A 474 18.97 4.45 1.81
C GLU A 474 17.54 3.91 1.92
N ARG A 475 16.74 4.39 2.89
CA ARG A 475 15.33 4.01 2.98
C ARG A 475 14.54 4.39 1.72
N ARG A 476 14.81 5.55 1.12
CA ARG A 476 14.14 5.97 -0.12
C ARG A 476 14.58 5.17 -1.34
N VAL A 477 15.88 4.85 -1.44
CA VAL A 477 16.45 4.11 -2.57
C VAL A 477 16.13 2.61 -2.49
N ALA A 478 16.38 1.97 -1.35
CA ALA A 478 16.23 0.54 -1.19
C ALA A 478 14.76 0.09 -1.13
N LEU A 479 13.87 0.97 -0.68
CA LEU A 479 12.43 0.70 -0.50
C LEU A 479 11.55 1.46 -1.50
N VAL A 480 12.12 1.92 -2.61
CA VAL A 480 11.38 2.59 -3.69
C VAL A 480 10.20 1.72 -4.16
N PHE A 481 9.02 2.34 -4.33
CA PHE A 481 7.75 1.68 -4.70
C PHE A 481 7.19 0.67 -3.68
N ARG A 482 7.69 0.64 -2.45
CA ARG A 482 7.16 -0.19 -1.35
C ARG A 482 6.09 0.50 -0.50
N ALA A 483 5.62 1.69 -0.90
CA ALA A 483 4.57 2.46 -0.24
C ALA A 483 4.93 2.98 1.17
N LEU A 484 6.22 3.22 1.43
CA LEU A 484 6.73 3.66 2.72
C LEU A 484 7.21 5.13 2.72
N SER A 485 7.42 5.70 1.54
CA SER A 485 8.03 7.02 1.34
C SER A 485 7.27 8.15 2.05
N PHE A 486 5.94 8.17 1.95
CA PHE A 486 5.12 9.15 2.66
C PHE A 486 5.17 8.97 4.19
N TYR A 487 5.14 7.72 4.67
CA TYR A 487 5.19 7.49 6.11
C TYR A 487 6.54 7.89 6.72
N ASP A 488 7.63 7.63 6.00
CA ASP A 488 8.97 8.11 6.38
C ASP A 488 9.04 9.65 6.36
N ALA A 489 8.54 10.29 5.31
CA ALA A 489 8.46 11.75 5.23
C ALA A 489 7.63 12.34 6.39
N ARG A 490 6.50 11.72 6.74
CA ARG A 490 5.64 12.12 7.85
C ARG A 490 6.35 12.00 9.19
N ARG A 491 6.87 10.82 9.53
CA ARG A 491 7.43 10.55 10.86
C ARG A 491 8.72 11.32 11.14
N TRP A 492 9.46 11.68 10.08
CA TRP A 492 10.60 12.60 10.15
C TRP A 492 10.22 14.08 10.02
N LYS A 493 8.92 14.40 9.95
CA LYS A 493 8.38 15.75 9.81
C LYS A 493 8.83 16.50 8.56
N VAL A 494 9.32 15.81 7.53
CA VAL A 494 9.64 16.42 6.22
C VAL A 494 8.41 17.09 5.62
N ILE A 495 7.22 16.53 5.87
CA ILE A 495 5.96 17.09 5.37
C ILE A 495 5.48 18.35 6.12
N ASP A 496 6.12 18.73 7.22
CA ASP A 496 5.74 19.92 7.99
C ASP A 496 6.24 21.21 7.31
N PRO A 497 5.68 22.38 7.66
CA PRO A 497 6.20 23.66 7.17
C PRO A 497 7.67 23.85 7.53
N VAL A 498 8.43 24.53 6.67
CA VAL A 498 9.85 24.88 6.90
C VAL A 498 10.01 25.66 8.21
N ALA A 499 9.07 26.55 8.52
CA ALA A 499 9.06 27.32 9.78
C ALA A 499 8.95 26.45 11.06
N LYS A 500 8.54 25.19 10.94
CA LYS A 500 8.45 24.21 12.05
C LYS A 500 9.58 23.17 12.00
N GLY A 501 10.60 23.39 11.17
CA GLY A 501 11.72 22.46 10.99
C GLY A 501 11.44 21.33 9.99
N GLY A 502 10.32 21.40 9.25
CA GLY A 502 10.02 20.49 8.15
C GLY A 502 10.59 20.96 6.82
N GLY A 503 9.99 20.50 5.72
CA GLY A 503 10.45 20.75 4.37
C GLY A 503 11.74 19.99 4.02
N ARG A 504 12.27 20.28 2.83
CA ARG A 504 13.57 19.74 2.36
C ARG A 504 14.36 20.85 1.69
N THR A 505 15.63 20.99 2.05
CA THR A 505 16.58 21.94 1.45
C THR A 505 17.59 21.23 0.56
N GLY A 506 18.32 21.98 -0.27
CA GLY A 506 19.34 21.42 -1.15
C GLY A 506 18.74 20.54 -2.26
N CYS A 507 17.49 20.76 -2.67
CA CYS A 507 16.78 19.87 -3.60
C CYS A 507 17.11 20.15 -5.06
N VAL A 508 17.13 19.09 -5.86
CA VAL A 508 17.08 19.21 -7.32
C VAL A 508 15.64 19.45 -7.79
N VAL A 509 15.39 20.56 -8.47
CA VAL A 509 14.08 20.92 -9.02
C VAL A 509 14.24 21.46 -10.43
N ILE A 510 13.35 21.06 -11.34
CA ILE A 510 13.28 21.61 -12.69
C ILE A 510 12.11 22.58 -12.76
N ASP A 511 12.40 23.86 -13.01
CA ASP A 511 11.36 24.88 -13.11
C ASP A 511 10.55 24.75 -14.43
N LYS A 512 9.46 25.52 -14.55
CA LYS A 512 8.59 25.52 -15.73
C LYS A 512 9.26 25.97 -17.04
N SER A 513 10.43 26.60 -16.95
CA SER A 513 11.23 27.01 -18.11
C SER A 513 12.28 25.94 -18.47
N GLY A 514 12.37 24.87 -17.69
CA GLY A 514 13.33 23.78 -17.84
C GLY A 514 14.70 24.06 -17.25
N ASN A 515 14.87 25.10 -16.44
CA ASN A 515 16.13 25.30 -15.73
C ASN A 515 16.21 24.32 -14.56
N ILE A 516 17.40 23.74 -14.38
CA ILE A 516 17.71 22.84 -13.28
C ILE A 516 18.29 23.66 -12.12
N HIS A 517 17.61 23.61 -10.98
CA HIS A 517 18.03 24.16 -9.70
C HIS A 517 18.51 22.99 -8.83
N ILE A 518 19.63 23.15 -8.13
CA ILE A 518 20.28 22.08 -7.35
C ILE A 518 20.35 22.39 -5.85
N ASN A 519 19.84 23.54 -5.42
CA ASN A 519 19.84 23.99 -4.04
C ASN A 519 18.46 24.54 -3.60
N ALA A 520 17.37 24.02 -4.18
CA ALA A 520 16.03 24.52 -3.89
C ALA A 520 15.57 24.11 -2.48
N THR A 521 14.63 24.89 -1.94
CA THR A 521 13.93 24.56 -0.70
C THR A 521 12.46 24.27 -1.00
N ILE A 522 11.98 23.11 -0.58
CA ILE A 522 10.59 22.67 -0.77
C ILE A 522 9.87 22.70 0.59
N GLU A 523 8.74 23.39 0.62
CA GLU A 523 7.79 23.44 1.73
C GLU A 523 6.54 22.64 1.34
N TYR A 524 6.36 21.48 1.95
CA TYR A 524 5.25 20.57 1.63
C TYR A 524 3.96 20.99 2.33
N SER A 525 4.00 21.10 3.67
CA SER A 525 2.84 21.40 4.53
C SER A 525 1.65 20.45 4.35
N PHE A 526 1.92 19.19 4.04
CA PHE A 526 0.89 18.20 3.73
C PHE A 526 0.02 17.82 4.92
N LEU A 527 -1.16 17.29 4.64
CA LEU A 527 -1.99 16.62 5.63
C LEU A 527 -1.31 15.30 6.04
N ASP A 528 -1.06 15.10 7.33
CA ASP A 528 -0.25 13.99 7.87
C ASP A 528 -1.02 12.67 8.02
N TYR A 529 -2.31 12.76 8.33
CA TYR A 529 -3.26 11.65 8.28
C TYR A 529 -4.52 12.12 7.57
N TRP A 530 -5.04 11.30 6.68
CA TRP A 530 -6.29 11.64 5.99
C TRP A 530 -7.47 11.62 6.95
N ASP A 531 -8.43 12.50 6.70
CA ASP A 531 -9.74 12.43 7.35
C ASP A 531 -10.42 11.09 6.96
N VAL A 532 -11.38 10.61 7.76
CA VAL A 532 -12.25 9.52 7.28
C VAL A 532 -12.94 9.99 6.00
N PRO A 533 -13.00 9.14 4.94
CA PRO A 533 -13.60 9.55 3.68
C PRO A 533 -15.07 9.92 3.87
N ASP A 534 -15.51 11.03 3.29
CA ASP A 534 -16.91 11.45 3.40
C ASP A 534 -17.85 10.46 2.67
N ASN A 535 -17.33 9.67 1.73
CA ASN A 535 -18.05 8.54 1.13
C ASN A 535 -18.53 7.51 2.18
N GLU A 536 -17.77 7.33 3.27
CA GLU A 536 -18.17 6.53 4.44
C GLU A 536 -19.11 7.35 5.34
N LEU A 537 -18.71 8.55 5.73
CA LEU A 537 -19.42 9.36 6.74
C LEU A 537 -20.84 9.75 6.32
N ALA A 538 -21.09 9.88 5.02
CA ALA A 538 -22.42 10.14 4.48
C ALA A 538 -23.42 9.02 4.81
N ASN A 539 -22.94 7.78 4.94
CA ASN A 539 -23.76 6.59 5.17
C ASN A 539 -23.62 6.03 6.59
N ASN A 540 -22.48 6.26 7.25
CA ASN A 540 -22.13 5.68 8.55
C ASN A 540 -21.62 6.76 9.53
N ARG A 541 -22.52 7.64 9.99
CA ARG A 541 -22.16 8.75 10.86
C ARG A 541 -21.64 8.27 12.22
N PRO A 542 -20.57 8.89 12.78
CA PRO A 542 -20.01 8.49 14.08
C PRO A 542 -21.05 8.48 15.19
N SER A 543 -21.07 7.42 15.99
CA SER A 543 -21.88 7.38 17.22
C SER A 543 -21.28 8.25 18.33
N SER A 544 -22.10 8.54 19.35
CA SER A 544 -21.62 9.16 20.58
C SER A 544 -20.47 8.33 21.19
N GLY A 545 -19.37 9.00 21.52
CA GLY A 545 -18.16 8.36 22.08
C GLY A 545 -17.13 7.90 21.03
N SER A 546 -17.44 8.01 19.74
CA SER A 546 -16.45 7.79 18.67
C SER A 546 -15.28 8.76 18.76
N ALA A 547 -14.11 8.32 18.31
CA ALA A 547 -12.96 9.19 18.07
C ALA A 547 -13.27 10.23 16.99
N ALA A 548 -12.52 11.34 17.00
CA ALA A 548 -12.62 12.36 15.97
C ALA A 548 -12.27 11.76 14.60
N VAL A 549 -13.15 11.96 13.61
CA VAL A 549 -12.98 11.45 12.23
C VAL A 549 -12.32 12.45 11.29
N LYS A 550 -12.18 13.70 11.74
CA LYS A 550 -11.46 14.77 11.07
C LYS A 550 -10.15 15.04 11.80
N ASN A 551 -9.05 15.03 11.06
CA ASN A 551 -7.74 15.41 11.56
C ASN A 551 -7.75 16.87 12.03
N PRO A 552 -7.23 17.20 13.23
CA PRO A 552 -7.21 18.56 13.75
C PRO A 552 -6.18 19.47 13.09
N ARG A 553 -5.24 18.95 12.28
CA ARG A 553 -4.21 19.75 11.60
C ARG A 553 -4.85 20.86 10.77
N THR A 554 -4.38 22.09 10.91
CA THR A 554 -4.81 23.23 10.07
C THR A 554 -3.63 23.77 9.30
N ASP A 555 -3.94 24.58 8.28
CA ASP A 555 -3.00 25.42 7.55
C ASP A 555 -2.07 26.24 8.46
#